data_AF-A0A955QGV1-F1
#
_entry.id   AF-A0A955QGV1-F1
#
_cell.length_a   1.000
_cell.length_b   1.000
_cell.length_c   1.000
_cell.angle_alpha   90.00
_cell.angle_beta   90.00
_cell.angle_gamma   90.00
#
_symmetry.space_group_name_H-M   'P 1'
#
loop_
_entity.id
_entity.type
_entity.pdbx_description
1 polymer ?
#
loop_
_entity_poly.entity_id
_entity_poly.type
_entity_poly.pdbx_seq_one_letter_code
_entity_poly.pdbx_strand_id
1 'polypeptide(L)'
;ASAEFMRLVVDLETGFRGFVLTKGPQFLQPYQAAKHRVLQLGNSLKHLVKDVEPQRKLMESVQERVIKLMADKDQLIERVKEGHTEEALDYIEAEKGRLLMLAIREEMAQFDQQEVGLLRQALESSSADRSVLMAVVVGGGGVALILMLLPLHLIARSITGPLTSLVKTVEKVSGKSIPDVPVLDRRDEIGDLTRVMGIMGTQLRAYIRHIEQSENE
;
A
#
# COMPACT_ATOMS: atom_id res chain seq x y z
N ALA A 1 -4.56 -23.65 11.93
CA ALA A 1 -4.26 -25.03 11.48
C ALA A 1 -2.85 -25.46 11.87
N SER A 2 -1.79 -24.72 11.51
CA SER A 2 -0.40 -25.05 11.88
C SER A 2 -0.17 -25.20 13.40
N ALA A 3 -0.69 -24.28 14.22
CA ALA A 3 -0.59 -24.36 15.67
C ALA A 3 -1.28 -25.61 16.26
N GLU A 4 -2.43 -26.00 15.70
CA GLU A 4 -3.13 -27.22 16.11
C GLU A 4 -2.36 -28.47 15.70
N PHE A 5 -1.80 -28.49 14.48
CA PHE A 5 -0.94 -29.58 14.01
C PHE A 5 0.24 -29.80 14.96
N MET A 6 0.93 -28.71 15.32
CA MET A 6 2.05 -28.75 16.26
C MET A 6 1.63 -29.22 17.65
N ARG A 7 0.45 -28.82 18.13
CA ARG A 7 -0.10 -29.32 19.40
C ARG A 7 -0.31 -30.84 19.36
N LEU A 8 -0.84 -31.37 18.26
CA LEU A 8 -1.03 -32.82 18.10
C LEU A 8 0.29 -33.58 18.06
N VAL A 9 1.33 -33.04 17.39
CA VAL A 9 2.68 -33.63 17.41
C VAL A 9 3.25 -33.63 18.83
N VAL A 10 3.02 -32.58 19.61
CA VAL A 10 3.41 -32.53 21.03
C VAL A 10 2.64 -33.56 21.86
N ASP A 11 1.34 -33.74 21.62
CA ASP A 11 0.53 -34.76 22.30
C ASP A 11 1.06 -36.19 22.02
N LEU A 12 1.59 -36.45 20.81
CA LEU A 12 2.30 -37.69 20.51
C LEU A 12 3.58 -37.85 21.34
N GLU A 13 4.45 -36.85 21.37
CA GLU A 13 5.72 -36.93 22.12
C GLU A 13 5.50 -37.05 23.63
N THR A 14 4.60 -36.24 24.18
CA THR A 14 4.32 -36.18 25.62
C THR A 14 3.56 -37.41 26.10
N GLY A 15 2.57 -37.90 25.34
CA GLY A 15 1.85 -39.13 25.65
C GLY A 15 2.78 -40.35 25.66
N PHE A 16 3.67 -40.44 24.67
CA PHE A 16 4.70 -41.49 24.63
C PHE A 16 5.61 -41.45 25.86
N ARG A 17 6.21 -40.29 26.18
CA ARG A 17 7.10 -40.17 27.34
C ARG A 17 6.39 -40.48 28.66
N GLY A 18 5.15 -39.98 28.82
CA GLY A 18 4.35 -40.27 30.00
C GLY A 18 4.10 -41.77 30.18
N PHE A 19 3.80 -42.48 29.09
CA PHE A 19 3.63 -43.93 29.12
C PHE A 19 4.94 -44.67 29.45
N VAL A 20 6.05 -44.32 28.80
CA VAL A 20 7.35 -44.98 29.06
C VAL A 20 7.79 -44.79 30.52
N LEU A 21 7.59 -43.60 31.09
CA LEU A 21 8.00 -43.28 32.47
C LEU A 21 7.13 -43.95 33.53
N THR A 22 5.82 -44.03 33.29
CA THR A 22 4.86 -44.46 34.31
C THR A 22 4.35 -45.88 34.11
N LYS A 23 4.51 -46.44 32.91
CA LYS A 23 3.86 -47.68 32.42
C LYS A 23 2.32 -47.64 32.52
N GLY A 24 1.74 -46.46 32.73
CA GLY A 24 0.31 -46.27 32.88
C GLY A 24 -0.38 -46.10 31.52
N PRO A 25 -1.29 -46.99 31.11
CA PRO A 25 -1.94 -46.91 29.79
C PRO A 25 -2.78 -45.64 29.60
N GLN A 26 -3.21 -44.98 30.68
CA GLN A 26 -3.90 -43.69 30.62
C GLN A 26 -3.05 -42.58 29.97
N PHE A 27 -1.73 -42.66 30.06
CA PHE A 27 -0.84 -41.68 29.42
C PHE A 27 -0.76 -41.84 27.90
N LEU A 28 -1.26 -42.96 27.34
CA LEU A 28 -1.38 -43.14 25.89
C LEU A 28 -2.64 -42.49 25.29
N GLN A 29 -3.60 -42.03 26.10
CA GLN A 29 -4.80 -41.36 25.59
C GLN A 29 -4.49 -40.17 24.64
N PRO A 30 -3.64 -39.19 25.02
CA PRO A 30 -3.28 -38.10 24.11
C PRO A 30 -2.58 -38.60 22.84
N TYR A 31 -1.71 -39.60 22.95
CA TYR A 31 -1.02 -40.21 21.81
C TYR A 31 -2.03 -40.83 20.82
N GLN A 32 -2.95 -41.65 21.31
CA GLN A 32 -3.97 -42.32 20.50
C GLN A 32 -4.93 -41.33 19.85
N ALA A 33 -5.36 -40.30 20.59
CA ALA A 33 -6.25 -39.26 20.07
C ALA A 33 -5.58 -38.41 18.99
N ALA A 34 -4.27 -38.16 19.10
CA ALA A 34 -3.51 -37.36 18.15
C ALA A 34 -3.17 -38.13 16.86
N LYS A 35 -2.95 -39.45 16.95
CA LYS A 35 -2.43 -40.30 15.86
C LYS A 35 -3.14 -40.13 14.52
N HIS A 36 -4.47 -40.16 14.52
CA HIS A 36 -5.25 -40.00 13.30
C HIS A 36 -5.45 -38.53 12.92
N ARG A 37 -5.64 -37.65 13.92
CA ARG A 37 -5.91 -36.23 13.70
C ARG A 37 -4.72 -35.51 13.07
N VAL A 38 -3.49 -35.84 13.48
CA VAL A 38 -2.28 -35.20 12.94
C VAL A 38 -2.12 -35.48 11.44
N LEU A 39 -2.41 -36.73 11.01
CA LEU A 39 -2.33 -37.12 9.60
C LEU A 39 -3.41 -36.45 8.76
N GLN A 40 -4.65 -36.40 9.28
CA GLN A 40 -5.76 -35.70 8.63
C GLN A 40 -5.45 -34.21 8.46
N LEU A 41 -5.03 -33.54 9.52
CA LEU A 41 -4.72 -32.12 9.50
C LEU A 41 -3.50 -31.81 8.60
N GLY A 42 -2.48 -32.67 8.60
CA GLY A 42 -1.35 -32.55 7.67
C GLY A 42 -1.77 -32.67 6.21
N ASN A 43 -2.71 -33.57 5.89
CA ASN A 43 -3.26 -33.68 4.53
C ASN A 43 -4.08 -32.44 4.14
N SER A 44 -4.87 -31.90 5.08
CA SER A 44 -5.61 -30.65 4.85
C SER A 44 -4.68 -29.46 4.61
N LEU A 45 -3.61 -29.32 5.40
CA LEU A 45 -2.59 -28.29 5.22
C LEU A 45 -1.88 -28.44 3.87
N LYS A 46 -1.48 -29.66 3.49
CA LYS A 46 -0.87 -29.93 2.18
C LYS A 46 -1.79 -29.57 1.01
N HIS A 47 -3.09 -29.89 1.13
CA HIS A 47 -4.07 -29.56 0.10
C HIS A 47 -4.31 -28.05 -0.01
N LEU A 48 -4.25 -27.31 1.10
CA LEU A 48 -4.41 -25.85 1.11
C LEU A 48 -3.30 -25.15 0.30
N VAL A 49 -2.09 -25.72 0.31
CA VAL A 49 -0.90 -25.17 -0.36
C VAL A 49 -0.54 -25.89 -1.65
N LYS A 50 -1.48 -26.65 -2.25
CA LYS A 50 -1.22 -27.52 -3.40
C LYS A 50 -0.58 -26.80 -4.59
N ASP A 51 -0.90 -25.52 -4.78
CA ASP A 51 -0.43 -24.69 -5.89
C ASP A 51 0.85 -23.90 -5.53
N VAL A 52 1.32 -23.98 -4.29
CA VAL A 52 2.52 -23.30 -3.77
C VAL A 52 3.62 -24.34 -3.54
N GLU A 53 4.42 -24.59 -4.58
CA GLU A 53 5.41 -25.69 -4.62
C GLU A 53 6.33 -25.77 -3.39
N PRO A 54 6.94 -24.68 -2.90
CA PRO A 54 7.80 -24.73 -1.72
C PRO A 54 7.05 -25.13 -0.43
N GLN A 55 5.84 -24.61 -0.23
CA GLN A 55 5.01 -24.94 0.95
C GLN A 55 4.52 -26.39 0.89
N ARG A 56 4.15 -26.87 -0.30
CA ARG A 56 3.76 -28.27 -0.50
C ARG A 56 4.90 -29.22 -0.15
N LYS A 57 6.12 -28.96 -0.62
CA LYS A 57 7.32 -29.76 -0.28
C LYS A 57 7.65 -29.74 1.21
N LEU A 58 7.57 -28.57 1.85
CA LEU A 58 7.75 -28.47 3.31
C LEU A 58 6.75 -29.36 4.05
N MET A 59 5.48 -29.29 3.65
CA MET A 59 4.45 -30.11 4.29
C MET A 59 4.62 -31.61 4.02
N GLU A 60 5.05 -32.01 2.81
CA GLU A 60 5.41 -33.40 2.50
C GLU A 60 6.52 -33.92 3.42
N SER A 61 7.61 -33.16 3.57
CA SER A 61 8.72 -33.48 4.49
C SER A 61 8.25 -33.62 5.94
N VAL A 62 7.47 -32.65 6.43
CA VAL A 62 6.93 -32.71 7.80
C VAL A 62 6.05 -33.95 8.01
N GLN A 63 5.20 -34.29 7.03
CA GLN A 63 4.36 -35.49 7.11
C GLN A 63 5.20 -36.77 7.20
N GLU A 64 6.25 -36.90 6.38
CA GLU A 64 7.17 -38.04 6.42
C GLU A 64 7.85 -38.16 7.79
N ARG A 65 8.29 -37.04 8.37
CA ARG A 65 8.89 -37.02 9.72
C ARG A 65 7.91 -37.41 10.81
N VAL A 66 6.66 -36.94 10.74
CA VAL A 66 5.61 -37.33 11.70
C VAL A 66 5.27 -38.81 11.58
N ILE A 67 5.18 -39.35 10.37
CA ILE A 67 4.94 -40.78 10.14
C ILE A 67 6.09 -41.61 10.74
N LYS A 68 7.34 -41.20 10.50
CA LYS A 68 8.52 -41.85 11.10
C LYS A 68 8.49 -41.79 12.62
N LEU A 69 8.21 -40.62 13.19
CA LEU A 69 8.10 -40.40 14.64
C LEU A 69 7.05 -41.35 15.26
N MET A 70 5.89 -41.48 14.60
CA MET A 70 4.82 -42.38 15.04
C MET A 70 5.22 -43.85 14.91
N ALA A 71 5.84 -44.25 13.80
CA ALA A 71 6.27 -45.62 13.58
C ALA A 71 7.30 -46.08 14.63
N ASP A 72 8.31 -45.26 14.91
CA ASP A 72 9.31 -45.51 15.95
C ASP A 72 8.63 -45.70 17.33
N LYS A 73 7.69 -44.81 17.67
CA LYS A 73 7.01 -44.83 18.96
C LYS A 73 6.02 -45.97 19.11
N ASP A 74 5.27 -46.30 18.06
CA ASP A 74 4.35 -47.43 18.06
C ASP A 74 5.09 -48.73 18.38
N GLN A 75 6.23 -48.96 17.73
CA GLN A 75 7.07 -50.13 18.01
C GLN A 75 7.53 -50.14 19.47
N LEU A 76 8.04 -49.02 19.97
CA LEU A 76 8.53 -48.92 21.36
C LEU A 76 7.41 -49.06 22.40
N ILE A 77 6.21 -48.57 22.11
CA ILE A 77 5.04 -48.74 22.99
C ILE A 77 4.71 -50.23 23.16
N GLU A 78 4.73 -51.01 22.08
CA GLU A 78 4.49 -52.45 22.17
C GLU A 78 5.60 -53.17 22.95
N ARG A 79 6.88 -52.82 22.73
CA ARG A 79 8.01 -53.37 23.50
C ARG A 79 7.89 -53.08 24.99
N VAL A 80 7.46 -51.87 25.37
CA VAL A 80 7.22 -51.50 26.77
C VAL A 80 6.08 -52.32 27.37
N LYS A 81 5.00 -52.59 26.63
CA LYS A 81 3.89 -53.46 27.08
C LYS A 81 4.34 -54.92 27.27
N GLU A 82 5.28 -55.39 26.46
CA GLU A 82 5.91 -56.71 26.60
C GLU A 82 6.92 -56.79 27.77
N GLY A 83 7.16 -55.68 28.47
CA GLY A 83 8.11 -55.60 29.59
C GLY A 83 9.51 -55.13 29.20
N HIS A 84 9.81 -54.97 27.91
CA HIS A 84 11.10 -54.52 27.38
C HIS A 84 11.18 -52.98 27.36
N THR A 85 11.35 -52.35 28.53
CA THR A 85 11.36 -50.88 28.66
C THR A 85 12.69 -50.23 28.24
N GLU A 86 13.80 -50.98 28.29
CA GLU A 86 15.16 -50.47 28.03
C GLU A 86 15.28 -49.81 26.64
N GLU A 87 14.75 -50.44 25.59
CA GLU A 87 14.78 -49.88 24.22
C GLU A 87 14.09 -48.50 24.11
N ALA A 88 13.01 -48.29 24.88
CA ALA A 88 12.29 -47.03 24.89
C ALA A 88 13.03 -45.94 25.68
N LEU A 89 13.75 -46.33 26.75
CA LEU A 89 14.62 -45.43 27.49
C LEU A 89 15.82 -45.01 26.64
N ASP A 90 16.50 -45.97 25.99
CA ASP A 90 17.61 -45.69 25.07
C ASP A 90 17.19 -44.74 23.94
N TYR A 91 15.98 -44.90 23.41
CA TYR A 91 15.43 -43.98 22.40
C TYR A 91 15.27 -42.55 22.93
N ILE A 92 14.82 -42.41 24.19
CA ILE A 92 14.62 -41.12 24.85
C ILE A 92 15.97 -40.47 25.18
N GLU A 93 16.91 -41.24 25.73
CA GLU A 93 18.26 -40.81 26.11
C GLU A 93 19.09 -40.41 24.88
N ALA A 94 18.97 -41.15 23.78
CA ALA A 94 19.59 -40.80 22.50
C ALA A 94 18.92 -39.59 21.80
N GLU A 95 17.91 -38.96 22.41
CA GLU A 95 17.18 -37.80 21.90
C GLU A 95 16.57 -37.98 20.49
N LYS A 96 16.35 -39.22 20.02
CA LYS A 96 15.90 -39.50 18.65
C LYS A 96 14.57 -38.81 18.32
N GLY A 97 13.60 -38.90 19.23
CA GLY A 97 12.30 -38.22 19.09
C GLY A 97 12.42 -36.69 19.15
N ARG A 98 13.33 -36.17 19.98
CA ARG A 98 13.59 -34.73 20.11
C ARG A 98 14.19 -34.15 18.84
N LEU A 99 15.13 -34.84 18.19
CA LEU A 99 15.71 -34.41 16.91
C LEU A 99 14.65 -34.31 15.80
N LEU A 100 13.77 -35.31 15.70
CA LEU A 100 12.64 -35.28 14.77
C LEU A 100 11.68 -34.12 15.08
N MET A 101 11.36 -33.91 16.37
CA MET A 101 10.51 -32.82 16.81
C MET A 101 11.09 -31.44 16.50
N LEU A 102 12.41 -31.25 16.67
CA LEU A 102 13.09 -30.01 16.30
C LEU A 102 13.00 -29.77 14.78
N ALA A 103 13.26 -30.79 13.96
CA ALA A 103 13.14 -30.68 12.51
C ALA A 103 11.70 -30.34 12.07
N ILE A 104 10.69 -31.00 12.66
CA ILE A 104 9.26 -30.69 12.40
C ILE A 104 8.95 -29.24 12.78
N ARG A 105 9.43 -28.77 13.94
CA ARG A 105 9.19 -27.40 14.39
C ARG A 105 9.83 -26.37 13.46
N GLU A 106 11.05 -26.62 13.01
CA GLU A 106 11.77 -25.76 12.07
C GLU A 106 11.03 -25.66 10.73
N GLU A 107 10.64 -26.80 10.15
CA GLU A 107 9.93 -26.85 8.86
C GLU A 107 8.53 -26.21 8.96
N MET A 108 7.81 -26.41 10.07
CA MET A 108 6.52 -25.74 10.30
C MET A 108 6.68 -24.23 10.53
N ALA A 109 7.78 -23.79 11.17
CA ALA A 109 8.06 -22.36 11.29
C ALA A 109 8.36 -21.73 9.92
N GLN A 110 9.08 -22.44 9.04
CA GLN A 110 9.32 -22.01 7.66
C GLN A 110 8.01 -21.96 6.86
N PHE A 111 7.14 -22.94 7.04
CA PHE A 111 5.80 -22.97 6.45
C PHE A 111 4.98 -21.73 6.83
N ASP A 112 4.92 -21.40 8.13
CA ASP A 112 4.17 -20.25 8.63
C ASP A 112 4.80 -18.90 8.18
N GLN A 113 6.13 -18.81 8.07
CA GLN A 113 6.81 -17.59 7.60
C GLN A 113 6.49 -17.25 6.14
N GLN A 114 6.33 -18.25 5.28
CA GLN A 114 5.99 -18.01 3.88
C GLN A 114 4.58 -17.41 3.72
N GLU A 115 3.63 -17.80 4.57
CA GLU A 115 2.29 -17.19 4.58
C GLU A 115 2.35 -15.71 5.00
N VAL A 116 3.12 -15.39 6.05
CA VAL A 116 3.34 -14.00 6.49
C VAL A 116 4.04 -13.16 5.42
N GLY A 117 5.01 -13.74 4.71
CA GLY A 117 5.71 -13.08 3.60
C GLY A 117 4.77 -12.72 2.45
N LEU A 118 3.92 -13.66 2.03
CA LEU A 118 2.91 -13.42 0.98
C LEU A 118 1.89 -12.37 1.41
N LEU A 119 1.44 -12.39 2.66
CA LEU A 119 0.56 -11.36 3.23
C LEU A 119 1.21 -9.97 3.21
N ARG A 120 2.48 -9.86 3.61
CA ARG A 120 3.21 -8.59 3.56
C ARG A 120 3.36 -8.09 2.13
N GLN A 121 3.71 -8.96 1.20
CA GLN A 121 3.84 -8.59 -0.21
C GLN A 121 2.49 -8.13 -0.81
N ALA A 122 1.38 -8.77 -0.43
CA ALA A 122 0.03 -8.34 -0.80
C ALA A 122 -0.37 -6.99 -0.18
N LEU A 123 0.06 -6.71 1.06
CA LEU A 123 -0.15 -5.40 1.70
C LEU A 123 0.72 -4.30 1.06
N GLU A 124 1.96 -4.62 0.71
CA GLU A 124 2.87 -3.69 0.03
C GLU A 124 2.40 -3.36 -1.38
N SER A 125 1.89 -4.32 -2.16
CA SER A 125 1.29 -4.05 -3.46
C SER A 125 0.05 -3.16 -3.34
N SER A 126 -0.79 -3.36 -2.31
CA SER A 126 -1.90 -2.46 -2.01
C SER A 126 -1.45 -1.03 -1.62
N SER A 127 -0.28 -0.90 -0.97
CA SER A 127 0.29 0.41 -0.63
C SER A 127 0.85 1.16 -1.86
N ALA A 128 1.36 0.42 -2.85
CA ALA A 128 1.85 0.99 -4.11
C ALA A 128 0.70 1.63 -4.92
N ASP A 129 -0.49 1.04 -4.91
CA ASP A 129 -1.67 1.66 -5.53
C ASP A 129 -2.04 2.99 -4.86
N ARG A 130 -1.83 3.10 -3.55
CA ARG A 130 -2.14 4.32 -2.79
C ARG A 130 -1.24 5.49 -3.14
N SER A 131 0.04 5.25 -3.43
CA SER A 131 0.98 6.31 -3.81
C SER A 131 0.71 6.79 -5.24
N VAL A 132 0.35 5.90 -6.17
CA VAL A 132 -0.10 6.25 -7.52
C VAL A 132 -1.41 7.03 -7.47
N LEU A 133 -2.40 6.58 -6.69
CA LEU A 133 -3.66 7.31 -6.50
C LEU A 133 -3.43 8.69 -5.88
N MET A 134 -2.58 8.81 -4.85
CA MET A 134 -2.21 10.11 -4.26
C MET A 134 -1.49 11.01 -5.27
N ALA A 135 -0.59 10.47 -6.08
CA ALA A 135 0.10 11.23 -7.12
C ALA A 135 -0.86 11.74 -8.20
N VAL A 136 -1.85 10.94 -8.60
CA VAL A 136 -2.88 11.34 -9.56
C VAL A 136 -3.84 12.38 -8.96
N VAL A 137 -4.24 12.24 -7.69
CA VAL A 137 -5.13 13.20 -7.04
C VAL A 137 -4.43 14.54 -6.78
N VAL A 138 -3.20 14.52 -6.26
CA VAL A 138 -2.43 15.75 -5.99
C VAL A 138 -1.98 16.40 -7.31
N GLY A 139 -1.47 15.61 -8.25
CA GLY A 139 -1.06 16.09 -9.57
C GLY A 139 -2.23 16.63 -10.39
N GLY A 140 -3.33 15.87 -10.47
CA GLY A 140 -4.55 16.27 -11.16
C GLY A 140 -5.24 17.48 -10.52
N GLY A 141 -5.30 17.53 -9.18
CA GLY A 141 -5.81 18.68 -8.44
C GLY A 141 -4.99 19.95 -8.67
N GLY A 142 -3.65 19.82 -8.72
CA GLY A 142 -2.76 20.93 -9.04
C GLY A 142 -2.98 21.48 -10.46
N VAL A 143 -3.09 20.61 -11.46
CA VAL A 143 -3.37 21.01 -12.85
C VAL A 143 -4.73 21.69 -12.96
N ALA A 144 -5.77 21.17 -12.31
CA ALA A 144 -7.10 21.76 -12.31
C ALA A 144 -7.12 23.18 -11.70
N LEU A 145 -6.41 23.39 -10.58
CA LEU A 145 -6.27 24.71 -9.96
C LEU A 145 -5.54 25.70 -10.86
N ILE A 146 -4.46 25.27 -11.53
CA ILE A 146 -3.74 26.12 -12.49
C ILE A 146 -4.66 26.50 -13.65
N LEU A 147 -5.39 25.54 -14.23
CA LEU A 147 -6.34 25.82 -15.32
C LEU A 147 -7.47 26.76 -14.90
N MET A 148 -7.82 26.81 -13.61
CA MET A 148 -8.83 27.75 -13.09
C MET A 148 -8.26 29.15 -12.84
N LEU A 149 -7.07 29.24 -12.22
CA LEU A 149 -6.48 30.52 -11.80
C LEU A 149 -5.75 31.26 -12.92
N LEU A 150 -5.11 30.53 -13.83
CA LEU A 150 -4.32 31.08 -14.92
C LEU A 150 -5.14 31.96 -15.88
N PRO A 151 -6.31 31.52 -16.41
CA PRO A 151 -7.14 32.39 -17.26
C PRO A 151 -7.68 33.60 -16.49
N LEU A 152 -8.05 33.45 -15.22
CA LEU A 152 -8.49 34.57 -14.38
C LEU A 152 -7.39 35.62 -14.23
N HIS A 153 -6.15 35.18 -13.96
CA HIS A 153 -5.00 36.08 -13.87
C HIS A 153 -4.67 36.74 -15.22
N LEU A 154 -4.75 35.98 -16.33
CA LEU A 154 -4.51 36.51 -17.67
C LEU A 154 -5.54 37.60 -18.03
N ILE A 155 -6.83 37.35 -17.81
CA ILE A 155 -7.91 38.31 -18.10
C ILE A 155 -7.76 39.58 -17.24
N ALA A 156 -7.47 39.43 -15.94
CA ALA A 156 -7.27 40.58 -15.07
C ALA A 156 -6.13 41.49 -15.54
N ARG A 157 -5.03 40.88 -16.03
CA ARG A 157 -3.86 41.62 -16.50
C ARG A 157 -4.03 42.15 -17.93
N SER A 158 -4.68 41.41 -18.81
CA SER A 158 -4.84 41.78 -20.22
C SER A 158 -6.01 42.73 -20.46
N ILE A 159 -7.11 42.62 -19.72
CA ILE A 159 -8.33 43.41 -19.95
C ILE A 159 -8.56 44.40 -18.82
N THR A 160 -8.74 43.92 -17.59
CA THR A 160 -9.23 44.74 -16.47
C THR A 160 -8.28 45.88 -16.09
N GLY A 161 -6.97 45.63 -16.03
CA GLY A 161 -5.96 46.64 -15.70
C GLY A 161 -5.91 47.83 -16.69
N PRO A 162 -5.76 47.58 -18.00
CA PRO A 162 -5.80 48.62 -19.02
C PRO A 162 -7.13 49.39 -19.06
N LEU A 163 -8.26 48.68 -18.96
CA LEU A 163 -9.58 49.31 -18.99
C LEU A 163 -9.78 50.26 -17.80
N THR A 164 -9.42 49.82 -16.59
CA THR A 164 -9.48 50.67 -15.38
C THR A 164 -8.50 51.84 -15.45
N SER A 165 -7.35 51.67 -16.10
CA SER A 165 -6.40 52.76 -16.34
C SER A 165 -6.97 53.80 -17.31
N LEU A 166 -7.63 53.37 -18.39
CA LEU A 166 -8.31 54.28 -19.32
C LEU A 166 -9.44 55.05 -18.63
N VAL A 167 -10.30 54.36 -17.86
CA VAL A 167 -11.39 55.00 -17.12
C VAL A 167 -10.85 56.06 -16.17
N LYS A 168 -9.79 55.75 -15.40
CA LYS A 168 -9.16 56.72 -14.49
C LYS A 168 -8.55 57.92 -15.21
N THR A 169 -7.97 57.73 -16.40
CA THR A 169 -7.41 58.82 -17.21
C THR A 169 -8.50 59.77 -17.69
N VAL A 170 -9.67 59.25 -18.07
CA VAL A 170 -10.83 60.06 -18.48
C VAL A 170 -11.52 60.71 -17.27
N GLU A 171 -11.63 60.00 -16.13
CA GLU A 171 -12.27 60.51 -14.91
C GLU A 171 -11.46 61.66 -14.26
N LYS A 172 -10.13 61.60 -14.31
CA LYS A 172 -9.27 62.68 -13.78
C LYS A 172 -9.37 63.99 -14.56
N VAL A 173 -10.06 64.00 -15.70
CA VAL A 173 -10.22 65.17 -16.53
C VAL A 173 -11.45 65.94 -16.05
N SER A 174 -11.22 66.85 -15.09
CA SER A 174 -12.23 67.77 -14.59
C SER A 174 -12.32 69.00 -15.51
N GLY A 175 -13.48 69.12 -16.19
CA GLY A 175 -14.10 70.38 -16.63
C GLY A 175 -13.45 71.21 -17.75
N LYS A 176 -12.12 71.22 -17.93
CA LYS A 176 -11.45 72.10 -18.92
C LYS A 176 -10.19 71.55 -19.59
N SER A 177 -9.79 70.31 -19.31
CA SER A 177 -8.59 69.70 -19.93
C SER A 177 -9.00 68.61 -20.92
N ILE A 178 -8.19 68.35 -21.94
CA ILE A 178 -8.43 67.21 -22.85
C ILE A 178 -7.66 66.01 -22.30
N PRO A 179 -8.28 64.82 -22.15
CA PRO A 179 -7.58 63.62 -21.68
C PRO A 179 -6.40 63.30 -22.58
N ASP A 180 -5.22 63.07 -21.99
CA ASP A 180 -4.07 62.55 -22.72
C ASP A 180 -4.01 61.04 -22.55
N VAL A 181 -4.66 60.32 -23.48
CA VAL A 181 -4.72 58.87 -23.46
C VAL A 181 -3.44 58.32 -24.12
N PRO A 182 -2.58 57.59 -23.37
CA PRO A 182 -1.38 57.00 -23.95
C PRO A 182 -1.76 55.92 -24.97
N VAL A 183 -1.18 55.98 -26.17
CA VAL A 183 -1.32 54.92 -27.17
C VAL A 183 -0.55 53.70 -26.69
N LEU A 184 -1.26 52.64 -26.36
CA LEU A 184 -0.65 51.39 -25.93
C LEU A 184 -0.13 50.65 -27.18
N ASP A 185 1.10 50.13 -27.12
CA ASP A 185 1.65 49.24 -28.16
C ASP A 185 1.05 47.83 -28.02
N ARG A 186 -0.23 47.74 -28.38
CA ARG A 186 -1.05 46.52 -28.35
C ARG A 186 -1.74 46.34 -29.70
N ARG A 187 -1.94 45.08 -30.09
CA ARG A 187 -2.57 44.67 -31.36
C ARG A 187 -3.99 44.12 -31.19
N ASP A 188 -4.59 44.38 -30.04
CA ASP A 188 -5.96 43.99 -29.70
C ASP A 188 -6.90 45.20 -29.75
N GLU A 189 -8.19 44.95 -29.52
CA GLU A 189 -9.25 45.95 -29.58
C GLU A 189 -9.01 47.10 -28.57
N ILE A 190 -8.31 46.82 -27.46
CA ILE A 190 -7.91 47.83 -26.47
C ILE A 190 -6.82 48.74 -27.05
N GLY A 191 -5.83 48.17 -27.75
CA GLY A 191 -4.82 48.93 -28.49
C GLY A 191 -5.44 49.86 -29.53
N ASP A 192 -6.35 49.33 -30.35
CA ASP A 192 -7.06 50.10 -31.38
C ASP A 192 -7.89 51.22 -30.76
N LEU A 193 -8.61 50.95 -29.66
CA LEU A 193 -9.36 51.97 -28.92
C LEU A 193 -8.46 53.10 -28.41
N THR A 194 -7.30 52.79 -27.81
CA THR A 194 -6.38 53.84 -27.35
C THR A 194 -5.83 54.69 -28.50
N ARG A 195 -5.57 54.08 -29.66
CA ARG A 195 -5.12 54.80 -30.85
C ARG A 195 -6.18 55.76 -31.37
N VAL A 196 -7.43 55.32 -31.47
CA VAL A 196 -8.56 56.15 -31.91
C VAL A 196 -8.82 57.28 -30.90
N MET A 197 -8.85 56.97 -29.60
CA MET A 197 -9.03 57.99 -28.55
C MET A 197 -7.89 59.03 -28.55
N GLY A 198 -6.65 58.60 -28.79
CA GLY A 198 -5.51 59.49 -28.94
C GLY A 198 -5.65 60.43 -30.14
N ILE A 199 -6.11 59.93 -31.29
CA ILE A 199 -6.40 60.75 -32.48
C ILE A 199 -7.53 61.76 -32.20
N MET A 200 -8.62 61.32 -31.54
CA MET A 200 -9.70 62.24 -31.15
C MET A 200 -9.20 63.34 -30.20
N GLY A 201 -8.35 62.98 -29.23
CA GLY A 201 -7.74 63.95 -28.31
C GLY A 201 -6.87 64.99 -29.01
N THR A 202 -6.06 64.58 -29.99
CA THR A 202 -5.23 65.53 -30.76
C THR A 202 -6.06 66.43 -31.67
N GLN A 203 -7.10 65.89 -32.33
CA GLN A 203 -8.04 66.67 -33.13
C GLN A 203 -8.80 67.69 -32.29
N LEU A 204 -9.30 67.29 -31.11
CA LEU A 204 -10.00 68.20 -30.21
C LEU A 204 -9.07 69.31 -29.70
N ARG A 205 -7.80 68.99 -29.38
CA ARG A 205 -6.77 69.99 -29.01
C ARG A 205 -6.44 70.95 -30.14
N ALA A 206 -6.46 70.49 -31.39
CA ALA A 206 -6.26 71.34 -32.55
C ALA A 206 -7.46 72.26 -32.79
N TYR A 207 -8.68 71.74 -32.62
CA TYR A 207 -9.91 72.51 -32.76
C TYR A 207 -10.06 73.61 -31.70
N ILE A 208 -9.79 73.31 -30.42
CA ILE A 208 -9.81 74.33 -29.35
C ILE A 208 -8.77 75.43 -29.64
N ARG A 209 -7.54 75.07 -30.02
CA ARG A 209 -6.50 76.06 -30.37
C ARG A 209 -6.90 76.94 -31.55
N HIS A 210 -7.58 76.36 -32.54
CA HIS A 210 -8.08 77.12 -33.68
C HIS A 210 -9.19 78.10 -33.26
N ILE A 211 -10.09 77.71 -32.35
CA ILE A 211 -11.10 78.62 -31.80
C ILE A 211 -10.45 79.77 -31.02
N GLU A 212 -9.50 79.46 -30.13
CA GLU A 212 -8.77 80.47 -29.34
C GLU A 212 -7.97 81.44 -30.20
N GLN A 213 -7.46 81.00 -31.37
CA GLN A 213 -6.82 81.88 -32.33
C GLN A 213 -7.84 82.74 -33.08
N SER A 214 -9.00 82.20 -33.45
CA SER A 214 -10.06 82.95 -34.15
C SER A 214 -10.81 83.96 -33.27
N GLU A 215 -10.82 83.80 -31.94
CA GLU A 215 -11.37 84.80 -31.01
C GLU A 215 -10.40 85.96 -30.71
N ASN A 216 -9.12 85.82 -31.06
CA ASN A 216 -8.07 86.83 -30.81
C ASN A 216 -7.69 87.65 -32.05
N GLU A 217 -8.35 87.43 -33.20
CA GLU A 217 -8.30 88.27 -34.42
C GLU A 217 -9.56 89.14 -34.52
#